data_AF-A0A7C4J9Q0-F1
#
_entry.id   AF-A0A7C4J9Q0-F1
#
_cell.length_a   1.000
_cell.length_b   1.000
_cell.length_c   1.000
_cell.angle_alpha   90.00
_cell.angle_beta   90.00
_cell.angle_gamma   90.00
#
_symmetry.space_group_name_H-M   'P 1'
#
loop_
_entity.id
_entity.type
_entity.pdbx_description
1 polymer ?
#
loop_
_entity_poly.entity_id
_entity_poly.type
_entity_poly.pdbx_seq_one_letter_code
_entity_poly.pdbx_strand_id
1 'polypeptide(L)'
;MGIEPSSLVLVAYLPSPRDLEIARVLGWYRIPLRTAPKVVQVDYLAFYQASAFGEEHRWRIETCAPLRGVELTTRAELLRNEPDHPRAREEYYKLQLGPLERLPHPILAGR
;
A
#
# COMPACT_ATOMS: atom_id res chain seq x y z
N MET A 1 15.85 -7.67 -6.65
CA MET A 1 14.67 -7.97 -5.82
C MET A 1 14.94 -9.27 -5.06
N GLY A 2 15.01 -9.22 -3.73
CA GLY A 2 15.31 -10.37 -2.87
C GLY A 2 14.06 -11.01 -2.24
N ILE A 3 12.97 -11.10 -3.02
CA ILE A 3 11.75 -11.78 -2.58
C ILE A 3 12.00 -13.29 -2.69
N GLU A 4 11.93 -13.98 -1.57
CA GLU A 4 12.12 -15.43 -1.49
C GLU A 4 10.76 -16.15 -1.58
N PRO A 5 10.73 -17.45 -1.95
CA PRO A 5 9.47 -18.22 -2.00
C PRO A 5 8.71 -18.27 -0.67
N SER A 6 9.40 -18.09 0.46
CA SER A 6 8.82 -18.04 1.79
C SER A 6 8.41 -16.65 2.24
N SER A 7 8.71 -15.60 1.46
CA SER A 7 8.37 -14.23 1.83
C SER A 7 6.86 -14.05 1.91
N LEU A 8 6.39 -13.46 3.01
CA LEU A 8 5.01 -13.05 3.15
C LEU A 8 4.81 -11.74 2.38
N VAL A 9 3.87 -11.76 1.43
CA VAL A 9 3.54 -10.60 0.60
C VAL A 9 2.09 -10.20 0.82
N LEU A 10 1.88 -8.96 1.27
CA LEU A 10 0.55 -8.39 1.36
C LEU A 10 0.19 -7.67 0.06
N VAL A 11 -0.92 -8.08 -0.57
CA VAL A 11 -1.45 -7.36 -1.73
C VAL A 11 -2.24 -6.14 -1.26
N ALA A 12 -1.69 -4.96 -1.51
CA ALA A 12 -2.25 -3.67 -1.14
C ALA A 12 -3.05 -3.07 -2.31
N TYR A 13 -4.31 -2.74 -2.06
CA TYR A 13 -5.20 -2.15 -3.06
C TYR A 13 -4.93 -0.65 -3.24
N LEU A 14 -4.66 -0.22 -4.46
CA LEU A 14 -4.47 1.18 -4.83
C LEU A 14 -5.67 1.67 -5.67
N PRO A 15 -6.57 2.48 -5.08
CA PRO A 15 -7.71 3.01 -5.82
C PRO A 15 -7.32 4.10 -6.82
N SER A 16 -6.17 4.78 -6.62
CA SER A 16 -5.74 5.88 -7.48
C SER A 16 -4.22 5.95 -7.65
N PRO A 17 -3.72 6.55 -8.76
CA PRO A 17 -2.29 6.81 -8.94
C PRO A 17 -1.65 7.65 -7.83
N ARG A 18 -2.43 8.55 -7.20
CA ARG A 18 -1.98 9.38 -6.09
C ARG A 18 -1.56 8.56 -4.87
N ASP A 19 -2.23 7.44 -4.61
CA ASP A 19 -1.85 6.55 -3.50
C ASP A 19 -0.50 5.87 -3.78
N LEU A 20 -0.21 5.51 -5.03
CA LEU A 20 1.11 4.99 -5.42
C LEU A 20 2.19 6.08 -5.27
N GLU A 21 1.87 7.32 -5.61
CA GLU A 21 2.80 8.43 -5.45
C GLU A 21 3.11 8.72 -3.97
N ILE A 22 2.12 8.65 -3.09
CA ILE A 22 2.33 8.73 -1.63
C ILE A 22 3.27 7.62 -1.17
N ALA A 23 3.04 6.37 -1.59
CA ALA A 23 3.92 5.26 -1.25
C ALA A 23 5.36 5.49 -1.76
N ARG A 24 5.51 6.00 -2.98
CA ARG A 24 6.80 6.29 -3.61
C ARG A 24 7.57 7.44 -2.96
N VAL A 25 6.89 8.55 -2.66
CA VAL A 25 7.51 9.82 -2.26
C VAL A 25 7.60 9.92 -0.74
N LEU A 26 6.54 9.53 -0.03
CA LEU A 26 6.48 9.62 1.43
C LEU A 26 6.91 8.32 2.12
N GLY A 27 7.03 7.20 1.39
CA GLY A 27 7.57 5.96 1.93
C GLY A 27 6.64 5.24 2.89
N TRP A 28 5.32 5.36 2.72
CA TRP A 28 4.36 4.63 3.56
C TRP A 28 3.05 4.30 2.83
N TYR A 29 2.36 3.27 3.31
CA TYR A 29 0.99 2.90 2.95
C TYR A 29 0.09 2.84 4.19
N ARG A 30 -1.24 2.94 4.02
CA ARG A 30 -2.20 2.98 5.14
C ARG A 30 -3.29 1.92 5.01
N ILE A 31 -3.67 1.31 6.13
CA ILE A 31 -4.80 0.37 6.21
C ILE A 31 -5.69 0.77 7.38
N PRO A 32 -7.01 1.01 7.18
CA PRO A 32 -7.92 1.24 8.31
C PRO A 32 -7.90 0.04 9.25
N LEU A 33 -7.73 0.28 10.55
CA LEU A 33 -7.61 -0.80 11.55
C LEU A 33 -8.79 -1.77 11.52
N ARG A 34 -10.01 -1.23 11.38
CA ARG A 34 -11.27 -2.02 11.33
C ARG A 34 -11.35 -3.04 10.20
N THR A 35 -10.60 -2.82 9.11
CA THR A 35 -10.57 -3.70 7.94
C THR A 35 -9.19 -4.31 7.71
N ALA A 36 -8.27 -4.16 8.68
CA ALA A 36 -6.93 -4.66 8.54
C ALA A 36 -6.92 -6.20 8.50
N PRO A 37 -6.02 -6.81 7.70
CA PRO A 37 -5.83 -8.24 7.75
C PRO A 37 -5.31 -8.67 9.12
N LYS A 38 -5.49 -9.94 9.46
CA LYS A 38 -4.97 -10.51 10.73
C LYS A 38 -3.45 -10.40 10.85
N VAL A 39 -2.74 -10.41 9.71
CA VAL A 39 -1.28 -10.30 9.63
C VAL A 39 -0.95 -9.07 8.82
N VAL A 40 -0.33 -8.08 9.47
CA VAL A 40 0.17 -6.83 8.85
C VAL A 40 1.69 -6.77 8.82
N GLN A 41 2.36 -7.51 9.71
CA GLN A 41 3.80 -7.68 9.68
C GLN A 41 4.15 -8.72 8.61
N VAL A 42 4.54 -8.24 7.44
CA VAL A 42 4.90 -9.03 6.26
C VAL A 42 6.28 -8.60 5.75
N ASP A 43 6.86 -9.32 4.80
CA ASP A 43 8.15 -8.94 4.23
C ASP A 43 8.00 -7.85 3.16
N TYR A 44 6.94 -7.94 2.35
CA TYR A 44 6.70 -7.03 1.23
C TYR A 44 5.22 -6.64 1.08
N LEU A 45 5.00 -5.46 0.50
CA LEU A 45 3.73 -5.07 -0.09
C LEU A 45 3.83 -5.16 -1.61
N ALA A 46 2.80 -5.70 -2.23
CA ALA A 46 2.59 -5.70 -3.67
C ALA A 46 1.37 -4.83 -4.01
N PHE A 47 1.52 -3.87 -4.91
CA PHE A 47 0.49 -2.84 -5.14
C PHE A 47 -0.43 -3.20 -6.30
N TYR A 48 -1.67 -3.59 -6.00
CA TYR A 48 -2.70 -3.84 -7.01
C TYR A 48 -3.35 -2.54 -7.46
N GLN A 49 -3.24 -2.24 -8.75
CA GLN A 49 -3.68 -1.00 -9.38
C GLN A 49 -5.13 -1.13 -9.85
N ALA A 50 -6.03 -0.28 -9.35
CA ALA A 50 -7.44 -0.27 -9.74
C ALA A 50 -7.67 0.36 -11.14
N SER A 51 -8.94 0.50 -11.53
CA SER A 51 -9.35 1.04 -12.83
C SER A 51 -8.85 2.46 -13.12
N ALA A 52 -8.57 3.26 -12.09
CA ALA A 52 -8.10 4.65 -12.22
C ALA A 52 -6.68 4.79 -12.80
N PHE A 53 -5.93 3.69 -12.97
CA PHE A 53 -4.55 3.71 -13.49
C PHE A 53 -4.47 3.75 -15.03
N GLY A 54 -5.61 3.76 -15.75
CA GLY A 54 -5.65 3.76 -17.21
C GLY A 54 -5.45 2.37 -17.82
N GLU A 55 -5.79 2.20 -19.10
CA GLU A 55 -5.80 0.88 -19.77
C GLU A 55 -4.45 0.14 -19.69
N GLU A 56 -3.35 0.87 -19.74
CA GLU A 56 -2.00 0.31 -19.72
C GLU A 56 -1.56 -0.20 -18.35
N HIS A 57 -2.16 0.28 -17.25
CA HIS A 57 -1.70 0.01 -15.90
C HIS A 57 -2.80 -0.49 -14.95
N ARG A 58 -4.07 -0.46 -15.35
CA ARG A 58 -5.15 -0.99 -14.53
C ARG A 58 -5.06 -2.51 -14.39
N TRP A 59 -5.61 -2.99 -13.28
CA TRP A 59 -5.84 -4.41 -12.98
C TRP A 59 -4.59 -5.27 -13.02
N ARG A 60 -3.53 -4.79 -12.39
CA ARG A 60 -2.26 -5.51 -12.27
C ARG A 60 -1.48 -5.09 -11.04
N ILE A 61 -0.44 -5.85 -10.75
CA ILE A 61 0.64 -5.50 -9.85
C ILE A 61 1.89 -5.34 -10.71
N GLU A 62 2.49 -4.15 -10.71
CA GLU A 62 3.76 -3.89 -11.41
C GLU A 62 4.83 -3.30 -10.48
N THR A 63 4.45 -2.99 -9.24
CA THR A 63 5.36 -2.48 -8.21
C THR A 63 5.17 -3.20 -6.89
N CYS A 64 6.26 -3.32 -6.14
CA CYS A 64 6.27 -3.81 -4.77
C CYS A 64 7.23 -2.96 -3.92
N ALA A 65 7.17 -3.10 -2.60
CA ALA A 65 8.11 -2.46 -1.69
C ALA A 65 8.32 -3.33 -0.43
N PRO A 66 9.54 -3.43 0.12
CA PRO A 66 9.77 -4.11 1.38
C PRO A 66 9.12 -3.34 2.53
N LEU A 67 8.51 -4.05 3.48
CA LEU A 67 8.03 -3.45 4.72
C LEU A 67 9.21 -3.15 5.63
N ARG A 68 9.22 -1.97 6.24
CA ARG A 68 10.26 -1.52 7.17
C ARG A 68 9.75 -1.34 8.59
N GLY A 69 8.45 -1.16 8.75
CA GLY A 69 7.83 -1.01 10.06
C GLY A 69 6.31 -0.98 9.96
N VAL A 70 5.68 -1.09 11.12
CA VAL A 70 4.24 -0.92 11.30
C VAL A 70 4.02 -0.01 12.51
N GLU A 71 3.21 1.02 12.33
CA GLU A 71 2.84 1.96 13.37
C GLU A 71 1.31 2.08 13.43
N LEU A 72 0.74 2.10 14.64
CA LEU A 72 -0.66 2.43 14.84
C LEU A 72 -0.78 3.95 15.03
N THR A 73 -1.65 4.59 14.25
CA THR A 73 -1.83 6.05 14.23
C THR A 73 -3.28 6.39 13.88
N THR A 74 -3.64 7.66 13.91
CA THR A 74 -4.96 8.14 13.51
C THR A 74 -4.97 8.71 12.10
N ARG A 75 -6.16 8.81 11.49
CA ARG A 75 -6.33 9.48 10.18
C ARG A 75 -5.79 10.90 10.19
N ALA A 76 -6.03 11.67 11.25
CA ALA A 76 -5.61 13.06 11.37
C ALA A 76 -4.08 13.22 11.31
N GLU A 77 -3.36 12.31 11.96
CA GLU A 77 -1.90 12.30 11.96
C GLU A 77 -1.31 11.89 10.60
N LEU A 78 -1.96 10.94 9.91
CA LEU A 78 -1.58 10.50 8.57
C LEU A 78 -1.89 11.52 7.47
N LEU A 79 -3.06 12.15 7.55
CA LEU A 79 -3.61 13.04 6.53
C LEU A 79 -3.80 14.44 7.13
N ARG A 80 -2.69 15.08 7.51
CA ARG A 80 -2.66 16.36 8.24
C ARG A 80 -3.42 17.53 7.59
N ASN A 81 -3.72 17.43 6.30
CA ASN A 81 -4.49 18.44 5.56
C ASN A 81 -6.02 18.26 5.70
N GLU A 82 -6.49 17.24 6.43
CA GLU A 82 -7.92 16.96 6.65
C GLU A 82 -8.26 16.85 8.16
N PRO A 83 -7.93 17.84 9.00
CA PRO A 83 -8.08 17.74 10.45
C PRO A 83 -9.55 17.60 10.90
N ASP A 84 -10.48 18.25 10.20
CA ASP A 84 -11.92 18.26 10.53
C ASP A 84 -12.71 17.13 9.86
N HIS A 85 -12.03 16.13 9.28
CA HIS A 85 -12.71 15.01 8.66
C HIS A 85 -13.56 14.26 9.71
N PRO A 86 -14.80 13.84 9.42
CA PRO A 86 -15.66 13.11 10.38
C PRO A 86 -15.07 11.79 10.89
N ARG A 87 -13.94 11.36 10.31
CA ARG A 87 -13.19 10.13 10.61
C ARG A 87 -11.75 10.43 11.05
N ALA A 88 -11.46 11.66 11.46
CA ALA A 88 -10.12 12.09 11.85
C ALA A 88 -9.50 11.21 12.95
N ARG A 89 -10.34 10.68 13.86
CA ARG A 89 -9.93 9.79 14.95
C ARG A 89 -9.96 8.30 14.62
N GLU A 90 -10.33 7.91 13.39
CA GLU A 90 -10.27 6.50 13.00
C GLU A 90 -8.80 6.04 13.03
N GLU A 91 -8.58 4.85 13.59
CA GLU A 91 -7.26 4.24 13.69
C GLU A 91 -6.85 3.57 12.37
N TYR A 92 -5.58 3.70 12.05
CA TYR A 92 -4.95 3.16 10.85
C TYR A 92 -3.62 2.53 11.22
N TYR A 93 -3.29 1.42 10.55
CA TYR A 93 -1.91 1.02 10.41
C TYR A 93 -1.24 1.89 9.35
N LYS A 94 -0.12 2.49 9.72
CA LYS A 94 0.87 3.08 8.82
C LYS A 94 1.98 2.06 8.61
N LEU A 95 2.08 1.57 7.38
CA LEU A 95 3.10 0.63 6.96
C LEU A 95 4.25 1.42 6.35
N GLN A 96 5.39 1.50 7.04
CA GLN A 96 6.59 2.16 6.50
C GLN A 96 7.22 1.27 5.43
N LEU A 97 7.54 1.87 4.29
CA LEU A 97 8.02 1.15 3.10
C LEU A 97 9.47 1.52 2.80
N GLY A 98 10.20 0.56 2.24
CA GLY A 98 11.41 0.88 1.49
C GLY A 98 11.08 1.47 0.12
N PRO A 99 12.10 1.66 -0.73
CA PRO A 99 11.90 2.10 -2.11
C PRO A 99 10.96 1.16 -2.86
N LEU A 100 10.15 1.72 -3.76
CA LEU A 100 9.35 0.92 -4.68
C LEU A 100 10.26 0.28 -5.72
N GLU A 101 10.08 -1.02 -5.91
CA GLU A 101 10.74 -1.82 -6.92
C GLU A 101 9.73 -2.19 -8.01
N ARG A 102 10.11 -1.97 -9.27
CA ARG A 102 9.33 -2.46 -10.42
C ARG A 102 9.55 -3.95 -10.61
N LEU A 103 8.47 -4.68 -10.82
CA LEU A 103 8.54 -6.08 -11.19
C LEU A 103 9.06 -6.21 -12.64
N PRO A 104 9.95 -7.18 -12.94
CA PRO A 104 10.38 -7.46 -14.31
C PRO A 104 9.21 -7.82 -15.23
N HIS A 105 8.21 -8.52 -14.68
CA HIS A 105 6.97 -8.88 -15.36
C HIS A 105 5.80 -8.51 -14.45
N PRO A 106 4.83 -7.71 -14.91
CA PRO A 106 3.65 -7.38 -14.11
C PRO A 106 2.77 -8.62 -13.93
N ILE A 107 2.17 -8.75 -12.75
CA ILE A 107 1.17 -9.78 -12.45
C ILE A 107 -0.19 -9.21 -12.85
N LEU A 108 -0.78 -9.75 -13.91
CA LEU A 108 -2.09 -9.32 -14.40
C LEU A 108 -3.21 -9.98 -13.59
N ALA A 109 -4.31 -9.26 -13.37
CA ALA A 109 -5.53 -9.88 -12.89
C ALA A 109 -6.00 -10.95 -13.89
N GLY A 110 -6.37 -12.12 -13.37
CA GLY A 110 -7.08 -13.13 -14.17
C GLY A 110 -8.45 -12.62 -14.63
N ARG A 111 -9.00 -13.26 -15.66
CA ARG A 111 -10.41 -13.12 -16.02
C ARG A 111 -11.28 -13.94 -15.07
#